data_AF-A0A958T5G3-F1
#
_entry.id   AF-A0A958T5G3-F1
#
_cell.length_a   1.000
_cell.length_b   1.000
_cell.length_c   1.000
_cell.angle_alpha   90.00
_cell.angle_beta   90.00
_cell.angle_gamma   90.00
#
_symmetry.space_group_name_H-M   'P 1'
#
loop_
_entity.id
_entity.type
_entity.pdbx_description
1 polymer ?
#
loop_
_entity_poly.entity_id
_entity_poly.type
_entity_poly.pdbx_seq_one_letter_code
_entity_poly.pdbx_strand_id
1 'polypeptide(L)'
;MKNISLSILLLVSTLLSAQNQQEIYTIIDSVSSQRIKKDIKTLVDFGTRNTFSDTISNTRGIGAARRWIKQEFETISKNCNTCLEVFYQKDFVTKEGNSRVPHDAWVVNVVAVQKGTK
;
A
#
# COMPACT_ATOMS: atom_id res chain seq x y z
N MET A 1 -38.84 -35.95 18.31
CA MET A 1 -38.03 -34.78 18.72
C MET A 1 -36.54 -34.96 18.43
N LYS A 2 -35.91 -36.09 18.78
CA LYS A 2 -34.48 -36.39 18.45
C LYS A 2 -34.12 -36.26 16.97
N ASN A 3 -34.98 -36.77 16.07
CA ASN A 3 -34.71 -36.74 14.63
C ASN A 3 -34.83 -35.32 14.03
N ILE A 4 -35.65 -34.46 14.62
CA ILE A 4 -35.79 -33.05 14.18
C ILE A 4 -34.57 -32.24 14.61
N SER A 5 -34.06 -32.45 15.84
CA SER A 5 -32.80 -31.83 16.28
C SER A 5 -31.60 -32.24 15.42
N LEU A 6 -31.56 -33.49 14.95
CA LEU A 6 -30.48 -33.97 14.09
C LEU A 6 -30.51 -33.32 12.70
N SER A 7 -31.71 -33.15 12.12
CA SER A 7 -31.89 -32.47 10.83
C SER A 7 -31.55 -30.98 10.89
N ILE A 8 -31.84 -30.30 12.02
CA ILE A 8 -31.49 -28.88 12.22
C ILE A 8 -29.96 -28.72 12.33
N LEU A 9 -29.27 -29.64 13.01
CA LEU A 9 -27.82 -29.59 13.15
C LEU A 9 -27.08 -29.79 11.81
N LEU A 10 -27.63 -30.63 10.93
CA LEU A 10 -27.08 -30.89 9.59
C LEU A 10 -27.32 -29.73 8.61
N LEU A 11 -28.35 -28.91 8.82
CA LEU A 11 -28.62 -27.72 8.01
C LEU A 11 -27.66 -26.58 8.37
N VAL A 12 -27.30 -26.45 9.66
CA VAL A 12 -26.41 -25.40 10.18
C VAL A 12 -24.95 -25.58 9.72
N SER A 13 -24.49 -26.81 9.46
CA SER A 13 -23.13 -27.07 8.98
C SER A 13 -22.88 -26.57 7.55
N THR A 14 -23.93 -26.37 6.74
CA THR A 14 -23.81 -25.82 5.38
C THR A 14 -23.63 -24.30 5.34
N LEU A 15 -23.78 -23.60 6.48
CA LEU A 15 -23.60 -22.15 6.59
C LEU A 15 -22.16 -21.75 6.96
N LEU A 16 -21.30 -22.72 7.27
CA LEU A 16 -19.88 -22.48 7.54
C LEU A 16 -19.10 -22.45 6.22
N SER A 17 -19.18 -21.33 5.50
CA SER A 17 -18.29 -21.09 4.36
C SER A 17 -16.92 -20.65 4.87
N ALA A 18 -15.90 -21.46 4.64
CA ALA A 18 -14.51 -21.02 4.69
C ALA A 18 -14.22 -20.01 3.55
N GLN A 19 -13.02 -19.41 3.54
CA GLN A 19 -12.59 -18.45 2.53
C GLN A 19 -13.07 -18.82 1.13
N ASN A 20 -13.82 -17.91 0.50
CA ASN A 20 -14.43 -18.13 -0.80
C ASN A 20 -13.33 -18.22 -1.88
N GLN A 21 -13.06 -19.43 -2.39
CA GLN A 21 -12.03 -19.64 -3.41
C GLN A 21 -12.25 -18.79 -4.66
N GLN A 22 -13.50 -18.43 -4.98
CA GLN A 22 -13.84 -17.60 -6.13
C GLN A 22 -13.33 -16.16 -6.00
N GLU A 23 -13.31 -15.61 -4.77
CA GLU A 23 -12.79 -14.26 -4.51
C GLU A 23 -11.28 -14.19 -4.75
N ILE A 24 -10.54 -15.24 -4.37
CA ILE A 24 -9.10 -15.31 -4.59
C ILE A 24 -8.78 -15.27 -6.08
N TYR A 25 -9.47 -16.05 -6.91
CA TYR A 25 -9.27 -16.00 -8.36
C TYR A 25 -9.67 -14.65 -8.96
N THR A 26 -10.75 -14.03 -8.46
CA THR A 26 -11.14 -12.67 -8.87
C THR A 26 -10.04 -11.64 -8.58
N ILE A 27 -9.37 -11.73 -7.42
CA ILE A 27 -8.23 -10.87 -7.07
C ILE A 27 -7.06 -11.11 -8.03
N ILE A 28 -6.73 -12.37 -8.31
CA ILE A 28 -5.65 -12.75 -9.23
C ILE A 28 -5.93 -12.18 -10.63
N ASP A 29 -7.14 -12.38 -11.15
CA ASP A 29 -7.54 -11.91 -12.49
C ASP A 29 -7.57 -10.37 -12.60
N SER A 30 -7.74 -9.67 -11.48
CA SER A 30 -7.68 -8.20 -11.44
C SER A 30 -6.26 -7.63 -11.55
N VAL A 31 -5.22 -8.46 -11.43
CA VAL A 31 -3.82 -8.02 -11.53
C VAL A 31 -3.50 -7.65 -12.98
N SER A 32 -3.07 -6.40 -13.18
CA SER A 32 -2.72 -5.88 -14.51
C SER A 32 -1.21 -5.65 -14.63
N SER A 33 -0.55 -6.45 -15.47
CA SER A 33 0.87 -6.25 -15.82
C SER A 33 1.12 -4.89 -16.46
N GLN A 34 0.18 -4.40 -17.27
CA GLN A 34 0.25 -3.09 -17.91
C GLN A 34 0.23 -1.95 -16.88
N ARG A 35 -0.63 -2.03 -15.85
CA ARG A 35 -0.65 -1.05 -14.75
C ARG A 35 0.68 -1.05 -13.99
N ILE A 36 1.17 -2.23 -13.60
CA ILE A 36 2.46 -2.38 -12.90
C ILE A 36 3.60 -1.78 -13.73
N LYS A 37 3.65 -2.05 -15.04
CA LYS A 37 4.66 -1.48 -15.94
C LYS A 37 4.59 0.06 -15.98
N LYS A 38 3.39 0.63 -16.00
CA LYS A 38 3.19 2.09 -15.97
C LYS A 38 3.73 2.69 -14.67
N ASP A 39 3.44 2.08 -13.53
CA ASP A 39 3.91 2.54 -12.22
C ASP A 39 5.43 2.48 -12.11
N ILE A 40 6.03 1.36 -12.56
CA ILE A 40 7.49 1.20 -12.63
C ILE A 40 8.11 2.28 -13.53
N LYS A 41 7.52 2.53 -14.71
CA LYS A 41 8.02 3.56 -15.62
C LYS A 41 7.98 4.94 -14.98
N THR A 42 6.85 5.33 -14.38
CA THR A 42 6.74 6.61 -13.67
C THR A 42 7.83 6.75 -12.60
N LEU A 43 8.05 5.70 -11.81
CA LEU A 43 9.06 5.71 -10.75
C LEU A 43 10.50 5.80 -11.27
N VAL A 44 10.80 5.20 -12.43
CA VAL A 44 12.10 5.28 -13.09
C VAL A 44 12.31 6.66 -13.73
N ASP A 45 11.26 7.24 -14.31
CA ASP A 45 11.31 8.53 -15.02
C ASP A 45 11.63 9.72 -14.09
N PHE A 46 11.47 9.58 -12.77
CA PHE A 46 12.01 10.56 -11.80
C PHE A 46 13.54 10.65 -11.79
N GLY A 47 14.24 9.77 -12.50
CA GLY A 47 15.68 9.77 -12.73
C GLY A 47 16.53 9.32 -11.54
N THR A 48 16.12 9.61 -10.30
CA THR A 48 16.73 9.07 -9.09
C THR A 48 15.72 9.05 -7.94
N ARG A 49 15.87 8.06 -7.05
CA ARG A 49 15.12 7.90 -5.80
C ARG A 49 16.06 7.77 -4.60
N ASN A 50 17.28 8.28 -4.74
CA ASN A 50 18.24 8.31 -3.63
C ASN A 50 17.75 9.28 -2.55
N THR A 51 17.84 8.89 -1.28
CA THR A 51 17.41 9.70 -0.12
C THR A 51 17.99 11.12 -0.12
N PHE A 52 19.23 11.28 -0.60
CA PHE A 52 19.96 12.54 -0.62
C PHE A 52 19.80 13.32 -1.94
N SER A 53 18.87 12.92 -2.81
CA SER A 53 18.56 13.63 -4.05
C SER A 53 17.59 14.80 -3.84
N ASP A 54 17.34 15.56 -4.90
CA ASP A 54 16.49 16.75 -4.86
C ASP A 54 15.08 16.46 -4.29
N THR A 55 14.60 17.39 -3.48
CA THR A 55 13.30 17.31 -2.79
C THR A 55 12.28 18.34 -3.31
N ILE A 56 12.75 19.34 -4.06
CA ILE A 56 11.97 20.50 -4.49
C ILE A 56 11.33 20.24 -5.86
N SER A 57 12.08 19.71 -6.82
CA SER A 57 11.57 19.44 -8.17
C SER A 57 10.31 18.57 -8.14
N ASN A 58 9.37 18.90 -9.01
CA ASN A 58 8.14 18.15 -9.22
C ASN A 58 8.30 16.99 -10.20
N THR A 59 9.42 16.93 -10.93
CA THR A 59 9.61 15.97 -12.02
C THR A 59 10.83 15.08 -11.84
N ARG A 60 11.73 15.39 -10.90
CA ARG A 60 12.97 14.64 -10.68
C ARG A 60 13.28 14.48 -9.19
N GLY A 61 13.90 13.36 -8.82
CA GLY A 61 14.41 13.14 -7.48
C GLY A 61 13.41 12.55 -6.49
N ILE A 62 13.89 12.30 -5.27
CA ILE A 62 13.11 11.64 -4.21
C ILE A 62 11.89 12.47 -3.78
N GLY A 63 11.96 13.80 -3.88
CA GLY A 63 10.84 14.68 -3.59
C GLY A 63 9.64 14.47 -4.50
N ALA A 64 9.89 14.41 -5.81
CA ALA A 64 8.85 14.12 -6.80
C ALA A 64 8.28 12.71 -6.59
N ALA A 65 9.15 11.72 -6.42
CA ALA A 65 8.76 10.32 -6.25
C ALA A 65 7.86 10.10 -5.02
N ARG A 66 8.22 10.64 -3.84
CA ARG A 66 7.41 10.47 -2.62
C ARG A 66 6.05 11.14 -2.72
N ARG A 67 5.96 12.32 -3.36
CA ARG A 67 4.68 13.02 -3.55
C ARG A 67 3.77 12.23 -4.48
N TRP A 68 4.35 11.66 -5.55
CA TRP A 68 3.62 10.76 -6.44
C TRP A 68 3.11 9.52 -5.69
N ILE A 69 3.95 8.81 -4.94
CA ILE A 69 3.52 7.63 -4.15
C ILE A 69 2.39 7.99 -3.17
N LYS A 70 2.50 9.13 -2.48
CA LYS A 70 1.43 9.60 -1.58
C LYS A 70 0.12 9.82 -2.32
N GLN A 71 0.18 10.43 -3.50
CA GLN A 71 -1.00 10.67 -4.35
C GLN A 71 -1.64 9.35 -4.83
N GLU A 72 -0.83 8.35 -5.17
CA GLU A 72 -1.33 7.02 -5.55
C GLU A 72 -2.05 6.35 -4.37
N PHE A 73 -1.46 6.37 -3.16
CA PHE A 73 -2.13 5.84 -1.97
C PHE A 73 -3.42 6.57 -1.62
N GLU A 74 -3.47 7.89 -1.76
CA GLU A 74 -4.71 8.66 -1.57
C GLU A 74 -5.77 8.32 -2.62
N THR A 75 -5.36 8.09 -3.87
CA THR A 75 -6.26 7.69 -4.95
C THR A 75 -6.84 6.30 -4.68
N ILE A 76 -5.99 5.34 -4.27
CA ILE A 76 -6.42 4.01 -3.85
C ILE A 76 -7.40 4.12 -2.67
N SER A 77 -7.09 4.95 -1.67
CA SER A 77 -7.97 5.19 -0.52
C SER A 77 -9.35 5.68 -0.96
N LYS A 78 -9.41 6.67 -1.85
CA LYS A 78 -10.69 7.19 -2.38
C LYS A 78 -11.49 6.11 -3.11
N ASN A 79 -10.82 5.26 -3.89
CA ASN A 79 -11.46 4.18 -4.63
C ASN A 79 -12.04 3.07 -3.73
N CYS A 80 -11.60 2.98 -2.48
CA CYS A 80 -12.13 2.05 -1.47
C CYS A 80 -12.94 2.77 -0.37
N ASN A 81 -13.58 3.91 -0.66
CA ASN A 81 -14.36 4.69 0.31
C ASN A 81 -13.55 5.24 1.48
N THR A 82 -12.36 5.78 1.19
CA THR A 82 -11.40 6.34 2.17
C THR A 82 -10.93 5.29 3.18
N CYS A 83 -10.62 4.08 2.70
CA CYS A 83 -10.23 2.97 3.58
C CYS A 83 -8.79 3.06 4.14
N LEU A 84 -7.96 3.97 3.62
CA LEU A 84 -6.56 4.15 4.05
C LEU A 84 -6.34 5.50 4.73
N GLU A 85 -5.62 5.49 5.85
CA GLU A 85 -4.99 6.68 6.44
C GLU A 85 -3.60 6.87 5.83
N VAL A 86 -3.39 7.95 5.07
CA VAL A 86 -2.16 8.20 4.31
C VAL A 86 -1.41 9.40 4.85
N PHE A 87 -0.16 9.22 5.28
CA PHE A 87 0.64 10.29 5.88
C PHE A 87 2.15 10.10 5.64
N TYR A 88 2.92 11.15 5.94
CA TYR A 88 4.37 11.07 5.97
C TYR A 88 4.86 10.81 7.38
N GLN A 89 5.74 9.84 7.55
CA GLN A 89 6.58 9.71 8.74
C GLN A 89 7.98 10.16 8.35
N LYS A 90 8.62 11.00 9.17
CA LYS A 90 9.94 11.55 8.87
C LYS A 90 10.85 11.51 10.07
N ASP A 91 12.14 11.37 9.80
CA ASP A 91 13.21 11.50 10.77
C ASP A 91 14.37 12.30 10.18
N PHE A 92 15.08 13.04 11.01
CA PHE A 92 16.20 13.88 10.58
C PHE A 92 17.51 13.18 10.86
N VAL A 93 18.30 12.93 9.82
CA VAL A 93 19.61 12.30 9.93
C VAL A 93 20.69 13.33 9.68
N THR A 94 21.69 13.36 10.54
CA THR A 94 22.85 14.24 10.42
C THR A 94 24.05 13.49 9.88
N LYS A 95 24.95 14.22 9.23
CA LYS A 95 26.25 13.72 8.76
C LYS A 95 27.21 13.45 9.93
N GLU A 96 27.10 14.22 11.00
CA GLU A 96 28.01 14.13 12.14
C GLU A 96 28.02 12.71 12.72
N GLY A 97 29.21 12.12 12.82
CA GLY A 97 29.38 10.74 13.30
C GLY A 97 28.85 9.64 12.38
N ASN A 98 28.41 9.96 11.15
CA ASN A 98 27.76 9.00 10.26
C ASN A 98 28.40 8.92 8.86
N SER A 99 29.25 7.92 8.65
CA SER A 99 29.97 7.70 7.38
C SER A 99 29.07 7.33 6.19
N ARG A 100 27.81 6.96 6.42
CA ARG A 100 26.83 6.63 5.37
C ARG A 100 25.92 7.81 5.00
N VAL A 101 26.00 8.93 5.72
CA VAL A 101 25.20 10.13 5.49
C VAL A 101 26.11 11.22 4.90
N PRO A 102 26.02 11.53 3.59
CA PRO A 102 26.93 12.47 2.94
C PRO A 102 26.69 13.93 3.35
N HIS A 103 25.46 14.26 3.72
CA HIS A 103 25.01 15.54 4.29
C HIS A 103 23.69 15.33 5.03
N ASP A 104 23.34 16.29 5.89
CA ASP A 104 22.09 16.26 6.65
C ASP A 104 20.87 16.18 5.71
N ALA A 105 19.89 15.37 6.10
CA ALA A 105 18.70 15.16 5.29
C ALA A 105 17.51 14.68 6.13
N TRP A 106 16.31 14.91 5.60
CA TRP A 106 15.10 14.25 6.09
C TRP A 106 14.93 12.91 5.37
N VAL A 107 14.93 11.83 6.14
CA VAL A 107 14.43 10.53 5.67
C VAL A 107 12.92 10.53 5.83
N VAL A 108 12.20 10.28 4.74
CA VAL A 108 10.73 10.38 4.73
C VAL A 108 10.11 9.13 4.16
N ASN A 109 9.31 8.46 4.98
CA ASN A 109 8.47 7.35 4.61
C ASN A 109 7.09 7.85 4.17
N VAL A 110 6.53 7.23 3.13
CA VAL A 110 5.13 7.40 2.73
C VAL A 110 4.38 6.19 3.25
N VAL A 111 3.45 6.41 4.19
CA VAL A 111 2.76 5.34 4.90
C VAL A 111 1.27 5.39 4.58
N ALA A 112 0.69 4.22 4.28
CA ALA A 112 -0.74 4.03 4.15
C ALA A 112 -1.19 2.90 5.07
N VAL A 113 -2.12 3.18 5.98
CA VAL A 113 -2.62 2.22 6.97
C VAL A 113 -4.08 1.91 6.68
N GLN A 114 -4.39 0.64 6.42
CA GLN A 114 -5.76 0.14 6.42
C GLN A 114 -6.11 -0.38 7.81
N LYS A 115 -7.09 0.25 8.47
CA LYS A 115 -7.53 -0.20 9.81
C LYS A 115 -8.50 -1.37 9.66
N GLY A 116 -8.29 -2.42 10.46
CA GLY A 116 -9.21 -3.53 10.55
C GLY A 116 -10.54 -3.10 11.19
N THR A 117 -11.63 -3.75 10.78
CA THR A 117 -12.90 -3.72 11.51
C THR A 117 -12.90 -4.83 12.57
N LYS A 118 -13.51 -4.56 13.72
CA LYS A 118 -13.69 -5.58 14.77
C LYS A 118 -14.67 -6.66 14.34
#